data_AF-A0A7M7H9V4-F1
#
_entry.id   AF-A0A7M7H9V4-F1
#
_cell.length_a   1.000
_cell.length_b   1.000
_cell.length_c   1.000
_cell.angle_alpha   90.00
_cell.angle_beta   90.00
_cell.angle_gamma   90.00
#
_symmetry.space_group_name_H-M   'P 1'
#
loop_
_entity.id
_entity.type
_entity.pdbx_description
1 polymer ?
#
loop_
_entity_poly.entity_id
_entity_poly.type
_entity_poly.pdbx_seq_one_letter_code
_entity_poly.pdbx_strand_id
1 'polypeptide(L)'
;MPSNDDRPAEAVRIVGLRRKPDEPLGLTIQVDENGNLIIARILGGSTAASQGLLRPGEVILEVNGKQVRNPDELQIAISDAKENLTLKLAPGISADGSKPIKSTESESKCYMRALFDYEPTEDSLLPCREIGLPFQKGDILQIVDQADPNWWQARRIEGNSLGPPGLVPSLELEERRKAFVPPEADFVHKISICGTRISKKKKRKMYQSKSNGEFDGAELLLYEEVARMPPFRRKTLALVGPRGVGRRTLKNRLINSDPEKFGTIVPFTSRPPRVLEENGKSYWFTERDSMETDIREHRYLEHGEHGGHLYGTKLDSVRELIRAGKMCVLDCSPAALKILHNSTEFMPYVIFIAAPGMEQLKSLYDLGRSTGASNRNLTFDRQSSIRYSSRRARTLESLASLYEEDDLKSTVEESAALQRAYEKYIDLVIVNEDFDHTFRQVVAALDALASEDQWVPVNWIY
;
A
#
# COMPACT_ATOMS: atom_id res chain seq x y z
N MET A 1 42.76 44.43 4.42
CA MET A 1 42.31 43.88 3.12
C MET A 1 43.11 42.62 2.89
N PRO A 2 42.48 41.45 2.74
CA PRO A 2 41.39 41.24 1.79
C PRO A 2 40.04 40.95 2.44
N SER A 3 38.98 41.36 1.74
CA SER A 3 37.59 41.03 2.01
C SER A 3 37.31 39.59 1.59
N ASN A 4 36.84 38.77 2.53
CA ASN A 4 36.17 37.50 2.24
C ASN A 4 34.90 37.78 1.43
N ASP A 5 34.87 37.33 0.18
CA ASP A 5 33.62 37.07 -0.54
C ASP A 5 33.66 35.60 -0.99
N ASP A 6 33.59 34.71 0.00
CA ASP A 6 33.36 33.28 -0.24
C ASP A 6 31.85 33.05 -0.17
N ARG A 7 31.14 33.52 -1.20
CA ARG A 7 29.75 33.14 -1.43
C ARG A 7 29.75 31.78 -2.10
N PRO A 8 28.96 30.80 -1.61
CA PRO A 8 28.80 29.53 -2.29
C PRO A 8 28.34 29.80 -3.72
N ALA A 9 29.03 29.23 -4.71
CA ALA A 9 28.68 29.38 -6.11
C ALA A 9 27.24 28.89 -6.34
N GLU A 10 26.32 29.83 -6.56
CA GLU A 10 24.94 29.52 -6.92
C GLU A 10 24.95 28.75 -8.25
N ALA A 11 24.30 27.58 -8.27
CA ALA A 11 24.19 26.77 -9.48
C ALA A 11 23.28 27.49 -10.49
N VAL A 12 23.87 28.23 -11.42
CA VAL A 12 23.15 28.99 -12.45
C VAL A 12 23.02 28.18 -13.74
N ARG A 13 21.86 28.27 -14.39
CA ARG A 13 21.58 27.66 -15.71
C ARG A 13 21.36 28.73 -16.77
N ILE A 14 21.88 28.51 -17.98
CA ILE A 14 21.65 29.41 -19.13
C ILE A 14 20.84 28.67 -20.18
N VAL A 15 19.77 29.29 -20.67
CA VAL A 15 18.90 28.72 -21.72
C VAL A 15 18.75 29.67 -22.88
N GLY A 16 18.74 29.12 -24.10
CA GLY A 16 18.44 29.86 -25.33
C GLY A 16 17.03 29.54 -25.81
N LEU A 17 16.21 30.57 -26.02
CA LEU A 17 14.85 30.49 -26.54
C LEU A 17 14.80 31.15 -27.91
N ARG A 18 14.06 30.52 -28.83
CA ARG A 18 13.74 31.09 -30.13
C ARG A 18 12.27 31.50 -30.18
N ARG A 19 11.98 32.75 -30.52
CA ARG A 19 10.60 33.26 -30.60
C ARG A 19 10.33 33.95 -31.93
N LYS A 20 9.05 34.12 -32.27
CA LYS A 20 8.66 35.05 -33.33
C LYS A 20 8.78 36.48 -32.78
N PRO A 21 9.32 37.43 -33.58
CA PRO A 21 9.34 38.84 -33.19
C PRO A 21 7.94 39.33 -32.82
N ASP A 22 7.85 40.18 -31.81
CA ASP A 22 6.60 40.80 -31.31
C ASP A 22 5.58 39.84 -30.68
N GLU A 23 5.89 38.55 -30.55
CA GLU A 23 5.06 37.58 -29.81
C GLU A 23 5.51 37.47 -28.35
N PRO A 24 4.58 37.47 -27.37
CA PRO A 24 4.91 37.26 -25.97
C PRO A 24 5.44 35.84 -25.74
N LEU A 25 6.42 35.70 -24.84
CA LEU A 25 6.95 34.38 -24.46
C LEU A 25 5.89 33.51 -23.76
N GLY A 26 4.85 34.12 -23.18
CA GLY A 26 3.82 33.45 -22.39
C GLY A 26 4.29 33.08 -20.98
N LEU A 27 4.99 34.00 -20.32
CA LEU A 27 5.39 33.87 -18.92
C LEU A 27 4.63 34.89 -18.07
N THR A 28 4.26 34.51 -16.85
CA THR A 28 3.85 35.46 -15.81
C THR A 28 4.93 35.53 -14.75
N ILE A 29 5.32 36.73 -14.34
CA ILE A 29 6.40 36.95 -13.37
C ILE A 29 5.82 37.45 -12.05
N GLN A 30 6.33 36.91 -10.95
CA GLN A 30 6.06 37.39 -9.59
C GLN A 30 7.37 37.94 -9.01
N VAL A 31 7.25 39.03 -8.24
CA VAL A 31 8.37 39.58 -7.47
C VAL A 31 8.25 39.08 -6.03
N ASP A 32 9.32 38.49 -5.48
CA ASP A 32 9.34 38.04 -4.07
C ASP A 32 9.68 39.20 -3.10
N GLU A 33 9.70 38.89 -1.80
CA GLU A 33 10.03 39.85 -0.74
C GLU A 33 11.46 40.40 -0.84
N ASN A 34 12.35 39.70 -1.54
CA ASN A 34 13.75 40.09 -1.77
C ASN A 34 13.96 40.83 -3.10
N GLY A 35 12.89 41.05 -3.88
CA GLY A 35 12.97 41.71 -5.19
C GLY A 35 13.38 40.80 -6.35
N ASN A 36 13.41 39.48 -6.17
CA ASN A 36 13.76 38.53 -7.22
C ASN A 36 12.61 38.32 -8.20
N LEU A 37 12.94 38.20 -9.49
CA LEU A 37 11.99 37.98 -10.58
C LEU A 37 11.74 36.48 -10.79
N ILE A 38 10.67 35.96 -10.21
CA ILE A 38 10.32 34.54 -10.23
C ILE A 38 9.32 34.25 -11.37
N ILE A 39 9.58 33.21 -12.15
CA ILE A 39 8.59 32.69 -13.11
C ILE A 39 7.42 32.08 -12.31
N ALA A 40 6.27 32.73 -12.29
CA ALA A 40 5.09 32.24 -11.55
C ALA A 40 4.30 31.19 -12.34
N ARG A 41 4.18 31.37 -13.66
CA ARG A 41 3.43 30.46 -14.54
C ARG A 41 3.95 30.56 -15.97
N ILE A 42 3.84 29.46 -16.70
CA ILE A 42 4.05 29.39 -18.15
C ILE A 42 2.69 29.12 -18.80
N LEU A 43 2.28 29.98 -19.73
CA LEU A 43 0.99 29.90 -20.41
C LEU A 43 1.03 28.79 -21.45
N GLY A 44 0.07 27.86 -21.41
CA GLY A 44 -0.05 26.77 -22.38
C GLY A 44 -0.23 27.29 -23.81
N GLY A 45 0.43 26.65 -24.78
CA GLY A 45 0.41 27.06 -26.19
C GLY A 45 1.36 28.23 -26.54
N SER A 46 2.11 28.76 -25.58
CA SER A 46 3.09 29.83 -25.81
C SER A 46 4.45 29.34 -26.30
N THR A 47 5.30 30.28 -26.74
CA THR A 47 6.69 30.00 -27.13
C THR A 47 7.54 29.42 -26.00
N ALA A 48 7.33 29.87 -24.75
CA ALA A 48 8.03 29.32 -23.59
C ALA A 48 7.57 27.89 -23.29
N ALA A 49 6.26 27.61 -23.40
CA ALA A 49 5.71 26.28 -23.18
C ALA A 49 6.17 25.27 -24.24
N SER A 50 6.21 25.66 -25.52
CA SER A 50 6.56 24.75 -26.63
C SER A 50 8.03 24.32 -26.62
N GLN A 51 8.92 25.13 -26.05
CA GLN A 51 10.33 24.80 -25.94
C GLN A 51 10.68 23.99 -24.69
N GLY A 52 9.86 24.05 -23.64
CA GLY A 52 10.06 23.25 -22.42
C GLY A 52 11.38 23.54 -21.68
N LEU A 53 12.02 24.68 -21.97
CA LEU A 53 13.32 25.03 -21.38
C LEU A 53 13.20 25.81 -20.09
N LEU A 54 12.03 26.34 -19.73
CA LEU A 54 11.79 27.16 -18.55
C LEU A 54 10.88 26.45 -17.55
N ARG A 55 11.02 26.77 -16.25
CA ARG A 55 10.20 26.19 -15.19
C ARG A 55 9.65 27.28 -14.26
N PRO A 56 8.37 27.21 -13.85
CA PRO A 56 7.88 27.97 -12.71
C PRO A 56 8.78 27.78 -11.48
N GLY A 57 9.00 28.87 -10.74
CA GLY A 57 9.90 28.94 -9.60
C GLY A 57 11.34 29.32 -9.94
N GLU A 58 11.79 29.29 -11.20
CA GLU A 58 13.11 29.79 -11.56
C GLU A 58 13.18 31.32 -11.44
N VAL A 59 14.33 31.82 -10.95
CA VAL A 59 14.61 33.25 -10.83
C VAL A 59 15.34 33.71 -12.08
N ILE A 60 14.83 34.74 -12.75
CA ILE A 60 15.48 35.35 -13.92
C ILE A 60 16.52 36.36 -13.45
N LEU A 61 17.79 36.10 -13.78
CA LEU A 61 18.92 36.97 -13.41
C LEU A 61 19.33 37.89 -14.56
N GLU A 62 19.43 37.36 -15.78
CA GLU A 62 19.89 38.10 -16.96
C GLU A 62 19.12 37.72 -18.23
N VAL A 63 18.98 38.68 -19.13
CA VAL A 63 18.43 38.53 -20.47
C VAL A 63 19.48 38.99 -21.48
N ASN A 64 19.96 38.10 -22.35
CA ASN A 64 21.02 38.36 -23.34
C ASN A 64 22.27 39.04 -22.72
N GLY A 65 22.63 38.62 -21.49
CA GLY A 65 23.77 39.16 -20.74
C GLY A 65 23.51 40.52 -20.07
N LYS A 66 22.30 41.09 -20.16
CA LYS A 66 21.88 42.26 -19.39
C LYS A 66 21.21 41.80 -18.08
N GLN A 67 21.68 42.26 -16.94
CA GLN A 67 21.05 42.00 -15.65
C GLN A 67 19.68 42.68 -15.57
N VAL A 68 18.70 41.99 -15.01
CA VAL A 68 17.33 42.48 -14.83
C VAL A 68 16.96 42.44 -13.35
N ARG A 69 16.45 43.54 -12.81
CA ARG A 69 16.15 43.66 -11.37
C ARG A 69 14.69 43.94 -11.05
N ASN A 70 13.90 44.34 -12.05
CA ASN A 70 12.48 44.62 -11.90
C ASN A 70 11.71 44.19 -13.16
N PRO A 71 10.37 44.06 -13.07
CA PRO A 71 9.55 43.64 -14.21
C PRO A 71 9.67 44.54 -15.44
N ASP A 72 9.87 45.85 -15.26
CA ASP A 72 9.99 46.81 -16.37
C ASP A 72 11.27 46.59 -17.17
N GLU A 73 12.42 46.43 -16.48
CA GLU A 73 13.71 46.09 -17.09
C GLU A 73 13.64 44.75 -17.83
N LEU A 74 12.97 43.76 -17.24
CA LEU A 74 12.75 42.45 -17.85
C LEU A 74 11.92 42.57 -19.13
N GLN A 75 10.83 43.33 -19.09
CA GLN A 75 9.98 43.54 -20.26
C GLN A 75 10.72 44.25 -21.39
N ILE A 76 11.51 45.28 -21.07
CA ILE A 76 12.35 46.00 -22.04
C ILE A 76 13.40 45.07 -22.63
N ALA A 77 14.12 44.32 -21.80
CA ALA A 77 15.19 43.43 -22.26
C ALA A 77 14.67 42.26 -23.11
N ILE A 78 13.48 41.74 -22.79
CA ILE A 78 12.79 40.77 -23.63
C ILE A 78 12.34 41.42 -24.93
N SER A 79 11.78 42.63 -24.92
CA SER A 79 11.35 43.34 -26.14
C SER A 79 12.50 43.61 -27.11
N ASP A 80 13.66 44.03 -26.61
CA ASP A 80 14.90 44.24 -27.38
C ASP A 80 15.38 42.97 -28.08
N ALA A 81 15.16 41.81 -27.47
CA ALA A 81 15.57 40.51 -27.98
C ALA A 81 14.61 40.04 -29.08
N LYS A 82 14.94 40.26 -30.34
CA LYS A 82 14.09 39.90 -31.50
C LYS A 82 13.75 38.40 -31.56
N GLU A 83 14.57 37.60 -32.24
CA GLU A 83 14.31 36.17 -32.46
C GLU A 83 15.00 35.26 -31.43
N ASN A 84 16.21 35.63 -31.00
CA ASN A 84 17.04 34.83 -30.11
C ASN A 84 17.14 35.50 -28.74
N LEU A 85 16.73 34.76 -27.71
CA LEU A 85 16.69 35.21 -26.33
C LEU A 85 17.47 34.23 -25.47
N THR A 86 18.48 34.72 -24.75
CA THR A 86 19.23 33.93 -23.78
C THR A 86 18.83 34.37 -22.37
N LEU A 87 18.43 33.43 -21.52
CA LEU A 87 18.07 33.70 -20.13
C LEU A 87 19.06 33.01 -19.20
N LYS A 88 19.57 33.75 -18.23
CA LYS A 88 20.36 33.22 -17.11
C LYS A 88 19.45 33.08 -15.89
N LEU A 89 19.37 31.88 -15.34
CA LEU A 89 18.39 31.47 -14.35
C LEU A 89 19.06 30.90 -13.11
N ALA A 90 18.57 31.28 -11.94
CA ALA A 90 18.90 30.62 -10.68
C ALA A 90 17.74 29.69 -10.23
N PRO A 91 18.05 28.59 -9.52
CA PRO A 91 17.03 27.77 -8.87
C PRO A 91 16.31 28.62 -7.82
N GLY A 92 14.98 28.64 -7.86
CA GLY A 92 14.22 29.38 -6.86
C GLY A 92 14.45 28.82 -5.46
N ILE A 93 14.37 29.67 -4.45
CA ILE A 93 14.45 29.31 -3.04
C ILE A 93 13.03 29.46 -2.47
N SER A 94 12.52 28.47 -1.74
CA SER A 94 11.22 28.60 -1.08
C SER A 94 11.21 29.78 -0.11
N ALA A 95 10.04 30.37 0.16
CA ALA A 95 9.87 31.55 1.03
C ALA A 95 10.47 31.45 2.45
N ASP A 96 10.86 30.25 2.89
CA ASP A 96 11.48 29.97 4.19
C ASP A 96 13.00 29.73 4.11
N GLY A 97 13.65 30.09 2.99
CA GLY A 97 15.11 30.14 2.84
C GLY A 97 15.88 28.80 2.95
N SER A 98 15.20 27.69 3.23
CA SER A 98 15.86 26.44 3.65
C SER A 98 15.92 25.35 2.58
N LYS A 99 15.21 25.50 1.44
CA LYS A 99 15.18 24.47 0.37
C LYS A 99 15.05 25.08 -1.03
N PRO A 100 15.74 24.51 -2.04
CA PRO A 100 15.50 24.85 -3.44
C PRO A 100 14.07 24.44 -3.83
N ILE A 101 13.38 25.32 -4.56
CA ILE A 101 12.09 25.10 -5.19
C ILE A 101 12.25 23.91 -6.12
N LYS A 102 11.62 22.79 -5.74
CA LYS A 102 11.54 21.60 -6.58
C LYS A 102 10.90 21.99 -7.91
N SER A 103 11.60 21.66 -8.99
CA SER A 103 11.19 21.87 -10.37
C SER A 103 9.75 21.44 -10.64
N THR A 104 8.91 22.36 -11.11
CA THR A 104 7.51 22.13 -11.52
C THR A 104 7.37 21.40 -12.88
N GLU A 105 8.29 20.50 -13.23
CA GLU A 105 7.99 19.39 -14.16
C GLU A 105 7.50 18.15 -13.40
N SER A 106 7.67 18.14 -12.08
CA SER A 106 6.91 17.30 -11.18
C SER A 106 5.91 18.19 -10.42
N GLU A 107 4.73 18.43 -11.00
CA GLU A 107 3.58 18.09 -10.17
C GLU A 107 3.87 16.67 -9.70
N SER A 108 4.04 16.48 -8.40
CA SER A 108 4.13 15.13 -7.84
C SER A 108 2.88 14.41 -8.30
N LYS A 109 3.00 13.66 -9.41
CA LYS A 109 1.90 12.94 -10.01
C LYS A 109 1.41 12.00 -8.93
N CYS A 110 0.26 12.34 -8.36
CA CYS A 110 -0.33 11.61 -7.26
C CYS A 110 -1.03 10.41 -7.87
N TYR A 111 -0.49 9.22 -7.63
CA TYR A 111 -1.13 7.97 -8.03
C TYR A 111 -1.73 7.32 -6.80
N MET A 112 -3.00 6.95 -6.91
CA MET A 112 -3.76 6.30 -5.86
C MET A 112 -4.23 4.94 -6.36
N ARG A 113 -4.02 3.89 -5.57
CA ARG A 113 -4.67 2.60 -5.76
C ARG A 113 -6.04 2.65 -5.12
N ALA A 114 -7.08 2.30 -5.87
CA ALA A 114 -8.43 2.15 -5.32
C ALA A 114 -8.53 0.87 -4.48
N LEU A 115 -9.07 0.97 -3.27
CA LEU A 115 -9.28 -0.17 -2.34
C LEU A 115 -10.75 -0.59 -2.22
N PHE A 116 -11.59 -0.09 -3.13
CA PHE A 116 -13.02 -0.41 -3.25
C PHE A 116 -13.47 -0.25 -4.71
N ASP A 117 -14.66 -0.76 -5.03
CA ASP A 117 -15.27 -0.60 -6.35
C ASP A 117 -16.14 0.66 -6.38
N TYR A 118 -16.14 1.36 -7.52
CA TYR A 118 -16.98 2.53 -7.74
C TYR A 118 -17.71 2.43 -9.06
N GLU A 119 -19.04 2.44 -8.98
CA GLU A 119 -19.95 2.45 -10.11
C GLU A 119 -20.71 3.80 -10.17
N PRO A 120 -20.31 4.73 -11.07
CA PRO A 120 -20.92 6.04 -11.20
C PRO A 120 -22.41 6.01 -11.50
N THR A 121 -22.89 4.96 -12.17
CA THR A 121 -24.31 4.85 -12.56
C THR A 121 -25.23 4.64 -11.36
N GLU A 122 -24.72 4.06 -10.27
CA GLU A 122 -25.42 3.85 -9.02
C GLU A 122 -25.34 5.06 -8.06
N ASP A 123 -24.48 6.04 -8.37
CA ASP A 123 -24.24 7.19 -7.52
C ASP A 123 -25.26 8.31 -7.76
N SER A 124 -26.04 8.63 -6.72
CA SER A 124 -27.05 9.71 -6.75
C SER A 124 -26.48 11.08 -6.40
N LEU A 125 -25.28 11.16 -5.83
CA LEU A 125 -24.63 12.43 -5.47
C LEU A 125 -23.72 12.95 -6.60
N LEU A 126 -23.44 12.12 -7.61
CA LEU A 126 -22.61 12.48 -8.75
C LEU A 126 -23.32 13.56 -9.60
N PRO A 127 -22.71 14.74 -9.81
CA PRO A 127 -23.37 15.86 -10.49
C PRO A 127 -23.84 15.54 -11.91
N CYS A 128 -23.07 14.74 -12.64
CA CYS A 128 -23.38 14.27 -13.99
C CYS A 128 -22.86 12.83 -14.14
N ARG A 129 -23.74 11.87 -14.43
CA ARG A 129 -23.34 10.45 -14.53
C ARG A 129 -22.34 10.17 -15.65
N GLU A 130 -22.41 10.93 -16.74
CA GLU A 130 -21.56 10.75 -17.92
C GLU A 130 -20.08 11.09 -17.69
N ILE A 131 -19.78 11.88 -16.66
CA ILE A 131 -18.39 12.27 -16.32
C ILE A 131 -17.80 11.46 -15.18
N GLY A 132 -18.55 10.53 -14.60
CA GLY A 132 -18.04 9.66 -13.56
C GLY A 132 -17.05 8.64 -14.13
N LEU A 133 -15.93 8.44 -13.44
CA LEU A 133 -14.91 7.47 -13.83
C LEU A 133 -15.14 6.17 -13.04
N PRO A 134 -15.65 5.09 -13.68
CA PRO A 134 -15.77 3.80 -13.01
C PRO A 134 -14.39 3.22 -12.75
N PHE A 135 -14.22 2.56 -11.61
CA PHE A 135 -13.03 1.79 -11.30
C PHE A 135 -13.37 0.58 -10.44
N GLN A 136 -12.54 -0.44 -10.58
CA GLN A 136 -12.55 -1.59 -9.70
C GLN A 136 -11.45 -1.44 -8.67
N LYS A 137 -11.62 -2.16 -7.57
CA LYS A 137 -10.57 -2.31 -6.59
C LYS A 137 -9.27 -2.82 -7.25
N GLY A 138 -8.16 -2.19 -6.89
CA GLY A 138 -6.82 -2.48 -7.42
C GLY A 138 -6.43 -1.57 -8.59
N ASP A 139 -7.40 -0.88 -9.23
CA ASP A 139 -7.11 0.08 -10.29
C ASP A 139 -6.22 1.22 -9.77
N ILE A 140 -5.31 1.66 -10.64
CA ILE A 140 -4.43 2.78 -10.36
C ILE A 140 -5.00 4.04 -11.01
N LEU A 141 -5.19 5.06 -10.20
CA LEU A 141 -5.76 6.35 -10.58
C LEU A 141 -4.69 7.42 -10.49
N GLN A 142 -4.43 8.14 -11.58
CA GLN A 142 -3.70 9.40 -11.52
C GLN A 142 -4.67 10.50 -11.08
N ILE A 143 -4.45 11.06 -9.90
CA ILE A 143 -5.22 12.19 -9.40
C ILE A 143 -4.71 13.46 -10.08
N VAL A 144 -5.62 14.16 -10.76
CA VAL A 144 -5.37 15.39 -11.52
C VAL A 144 -5.72 16.61 -10.69
N ASP A 145 -6.87 16.58 -10.00
CA ASP A 145 -7.34 17.69 -9.17
C ASP A 145 -8.09 17.16 -7.94
N GLN A 146 -7.80 17.78 -6.78
CA GLN A 146 -8.43 17.51 -5.48
C GLN A 146 -9.07 18.77 -4.87
N ALA A 147 -9.25 19.85 -5.66
CA ALA A 147 -9.78 21.11 -5.17
C ALA A 147 -11.22 20.99 -4.63
N ASP A 148 -12.04 20.12 -5.22
CA ASP A 148 -13.37 19.80 -4.69
C ASP A 148 -13.27 18.73 -3.58
N PRO A 149 -13.82 19.01 -2.38
CA PRO A 149 -13.71 18.13 -1.21
C PRO A 149 -14.59 16.87 -1.31
N ASN A 150 -15.45 16.75 -2.32
CA ASN A 150 -16.33 15.62 -2.53
C ASN A 150 -15.94 14.82 -3.79
N TRP A 151 -15.51 15.50 -4.85
CA TRP A 151 -15.26 14.90 -6.16
C TRP A 151 -13.86 15.23 -6.68
N TRP A 152 -13.01 14.22 -6.80
CA TRP A 152 -11.69 14.40 -7.39
C TRP A 152 -11.75 14.17 -8.90
N GLN A 153 -10.95 14.92 -9.65
CA GLN A 153 -10.71 14.61 -11.05
C GLN A 153 -9.54 13.65 -11.14
N ALA A 154 -9.77 12.49 -11.76
CA ALA A 154 -8.77 11.46 -11.91
C ALA A 154 -8.77 10.88 -13.34
N ARG A 155 -7.72 10.15 -13.65
CA ARG A 155 -7.61 9.32 -14.85
C ARG A 155 -7.15 7.93 -14.46
N ARG A 156 -7.81 6.89 -14.97
CA ARG A 156 -7.41 5.50 -14.72
C ARG A 156 -6.24 5.11 -15.62
N ILE A 157 -5.30 4.33 -15.09
CA ILE A 157 -4.24 3.71 -15.87
C ILE A 157 -4.79 2.50 -16.61
N GLU A 158 -4.61 2.46 -17.93
CA GLU A 158 -5.03 1.36 -18.80
C GLU A 158 -3.80 0.82 -19.53
N GLY A 159 -3.23 -0.26 -18.99
CA GLY A 159 -1.93 -0.79 -19.44
C GLY A 159 -0.81 0.25 -19.25
N ASN A 160 -0.20 0.67 -20.36
CA ASN A 160 0.82 1.72 -20.37
C ASN A 160 0.28 3.12 -20.74
N SER A 161 -1.03 3.25 -20.91
CA SER A 161 -1.68 4.50 -21.31
C SER A 161 -2.58 5.05 -20.21
N LEU A 162 -2.93 6.33 -20.33
CA LEU A 162 -3.79 7.02 -19.39
C LEU A 162 -5.16 7.21 -20.04
N GLY A 163 -6.21 6.74 -19.36
CA GLY A 163 -7.58 6.88 -19.81
C GLY A 163 -8.08 8.33 -19.81
N PRO A 164 -9.32 8.55 -20.26
CA PRO A 164 -9.93 9.87 -20.22
C PRO A 164 -10.10 10.36 -18.76
N PRO A 165 -10.14 11.69 -18.53
CA PRO A 165 -10.46 12.23 -17.22
C PRO A 165 -11.92 11.99 -16.85
N GLY A 166 -12.16 11.72 -15.57
CA GLY A 166 -13.50 11.69 -15.00
C GLY A 166 -13.47 11.94 -13.49
N LEU A 167 -14.66 11.99 -12.89
CA LEU A 167 -14.84 12.23 -11.47
C LEU A 167 -14.84 10.93 -10.69
N VAL A 168 -14.12 10.93 -9.57
CA VAL A 168 -14.11 9.85 -8.57
C VAL A 168 -14.49 10.43 -7.21
N PRO A 169 -15.14 9.66 -6.32
CA PRO A 169 -15.43 10.13 -4.98
C PRO A 169 -14.11 10.40 -4.24
N SER A 170 -14.01 11.58 -3.65
CA SER A 170 -12.89 11.93 -2.78
C SER A 170 -12.82 11.01 -1.56
N LEU A 171 -11.65 10.98 -0.92
CA LEU A 171 -11.48 10.28 0.35
C LEU A 171 -12.51 10.75 1.39
N GLU A 172 -12.72 12.07 1.53
CA GLU A 172 -13.63 12.63 2.54
C GLU A 172 -15.08 12.24 2.28
N LEU A 173 -15.54 12.27 1.02
CA LEU A 173 -16.89 11.85 0.65
C LEU A 173 -17.12 10.37 0.99
N GLU A 174 -16.16 9.51 0.64
CA GLU A 174 -16.29 8.08 0.82
C GLU A 174 -16.15 7.67 2.30
N GLU A 175 -15.30 8.35 3.07
CA GLU A 175 -15.28 8.24 4.53
C GLU A 175 -16.63 8.62 5.14
N ARG A 176 -17.26 9.71 4.67
CA ARG A 176 -18.60 10.11 5.15
C ARG A 176 -19.69 9.09 4.80
N ARG A 177 -19.58 8.38 3.67
CA ARG A 177 -20.50 7.31 3.26
C ARG A 177 -20.36 6.05 4.11
N LYS A 178 -19.11 5.67 4.44
CA LYS A 178 -18.82 4.43 5.19
C LYS A 178 -18.78 4.63 6.71
N ALA A 179 -18.49 5.83 7.18
CA ALA A 179 -18.83 6.21 8.53
C ALA A 179 -20.36 6.16 8.61
N PHE A 180 -20.91 5.24 9.39
CA PHE A 180 -22.35 5.19 9.68
C PHE A 180 -22.79 6.50 10.34
N VAL A 181 -22.97 7.56 9.55
CA VAL A 181 -23.57 8.81 9.94
C VAL A 181 -25.04 8.64 9.61
N PRO A 182 -25.91 8.44 10.62
CA PRO A 182 -27.34 8.42 10.39
C PRO A 182 -27.72 9.69 9.58
N PRO A 183 -28.64 9.62 8.60
CA PRO A 183 -28.98 10.76 7.73
C PRO A 183 -29.27 12.08 8.47
N GLU A 184 -29.74 11.99 9.72
CA GLU A 184 -29.95 13.09 10.66
C GLU A 184 -28.69 13.88 11.08
N ALA A 185 -27.49 13.30 10.87
CA ALA A 185 -26.17 13.85 11.19
C ALA A 185 -25.32 14.17 9.95
N ASP A 186 -25.91 14.07 8.74
CA ASP A 186 -25.32 14.61 7.52
C ASP A 186 -25.54 16.14 7.47
N PHE A 187 -24.46 16.90 7.64
CA PHE A 187 -24.51 18.38 7.70
C PHE A 187 -24.31 19.04 6.34
N VAL A 188 -24.08 18.28 5.26
CA VAL A 188 -23.92 18.84 3.90
C VAL A 188 -25.24 19.47 3.41
N HIS A 189 -26.38 19.01 3.92
CA HIS A 189 -27.72 19.47 3.52
C HIS A 189 -28.36 20.52 4.46
N LYS A 190 -27.64 21.04 5.47
CA LYS A 190 -28.20 21.97 6.49
C LYS A 190 -27.60 23.39 6.45
N ILE A 191 -27.49 23.96 5.26
CA ILE A 191 -27.43 25.42 5.09
C ILE A 191 -28.70 25.87 4.37
N SER A 192 -29.82 25.91 5.11
CA SER A 192 -30.96 26.73 4.72
C SER A 192 -31.67 27.27 5.96
N ILE A 193 -32.25 28.43 5.75
CA ILE A 193 -32.78 29.44 6.67
C ILE A 193 -33.67 28.84 7.78
N CYS A 194 -33.51 29.39 8.99
CA CYS A 194 -34.32 29.22 10.20
C CYS A 194 -33.85 28.16 11.21
N GLY A 195 -33.37 28.65 12.36
CA GLY A 195 -32.65 27.88 13.36
C GLY A 195 -33.52 27.02 14.28
N THR A 196 -33.10 25.77 14.46
CA THR A 196 -33.02 25.11 15.78
C THR A 196 -31.87 24.09 15.70
N ARG A 197 -30.78 24.38 16.41
CA ARG A 197 -29.55 23.57 16.40
C ARG A 197 -29.66 22.46 17.44
N ILE A 198 -29.87 21.22 17.00
CA ILE A 198 -29.51 20.04 17.82
C ILE A 198 -28.25 19.44 17.18
N SER A 199 -27.10 20.05 17.47
CA SER A 199 -25.81 19.43 17.22
C SER A 199 -25.60 18.36 18.30
N LYS A 200 -25.79 17.08 17.98
CA LYS A 200 -25.25 16.02 18.82
C LYS A 200 -23.72 16.15 18.75
N LYS A 201 -23.12 16.57 19.86
CA LYS A 201 -21.68 16.84 20.00
C LYS A 201 -20.89 15.58 19.61
N LYS A 202 -19.96 15.69 18.66
CA LYS A 202 -19.00 14.63 18.28
C LYS A 202 -18.39 14.03 19.55
N LYS A 203 -18.65 12.74 19.80
CA LYS A 203 -18.14 12.06 21.00
C LYS A 203 -16.65 11.80 20.79
N ARG A 204 -15.81 12.72 21.28
CA ARG A 204 -14.35 12.55 21.33
C ARG A 204 -14.04 11.48 22.37
N LYS A 205 -13.82 10.24 21.95
CA LYS A 205 -13.15 9.24 22.79
C LYS A 205 -11.65 9.55 22.77
N MET A 206 -11.03 9.65 23.94
CA MET A 206 -9.59 9.82 24.06
C MET A 206 -8.92 8.50 23.69
N TYR A 207 -7.94 8.54 22.78
CA TYR A 207 -7.20 7.35 22.37
C TYR A 207 -6.50 6.73 23.59
N GLN A 208 -6.72 5.43 23.82
CA GLN A 208 -5.98 4.65 24.81
C GLN A 208 -5.27 3.52 24.05
N SER A 209 -3.96 3.37 24.24
CA SER A 209 -3.16 2.36 23.54
C SER A 209 -3.65 0.92 23.78
N LYS A 210 -4.36 0.68 24.90
CA LYS A 210 -4.97 -0.62 25.23
C LYS A 210 -6.19 -0.97 24.37
N SER A 211 -6.86 0.01 23.75
CA SER A 211 -8.00 -0.21 22.85
C SER A 211 -7.62 -0.06 21.38
N ASN A 212 -6.33 -0.19 21.03
CA ASN A 212 -5.86 -0.05 19.65
C ASN A 212 -6.56 -1.04 18.70
N GLY A 213 -6.79 -2.28 19.12
CA GLY A 213 -7.52 -3.28 18.32
C GLY A 213 -8.98 -2.92 18.04
N GLU A 214 -9.64 -2.11 18.89
CA GLU A 214 -10.99 -1.59 18.63
C GLU A 214 -10.98 -0.47 17.58
N PHE A 215 -9.86 0.26 17.46
CA PHE A 215 -9.68 1.32 16.46
C PHE A 215 -9.16 0.79 15.13
N ASP A 216 -8.46 -0.35 15.12
CA ASP A 216 -8.03 -1.04 13.88
C ASP A 216 -9.23 -1.42 12.99
N GLY A 217 -10.38 -1.73 13.59
CA GLY A 217 -11.63 -1.97 12.87
C GLY A 217 -12.32 -0.71 12.31
N ALA A 218 -11.88 0.49 12.73
CA ALA A 218 -12.39 1.77 12.26
C ALA A 218 -11.51 2.41 11.16
N GLU A 219 -10.39 1.78 10.79
CA GLU A 219 -9.49 2.25 9.74
C GLU A 219 -10.08 1.94 8.35
N LEU A 220 -10.65 2.97 7.72
CA LEU A 220 -11.18 2.94 6.36
C LEU A 220 -10.05 3.20 5.36
N LEU A 221 -9.40 2.15 4.92
CA LEU A 221 -8.46 2.20 3.79
C LEU A 221 -9.26 2.19 2.48
N LEU A 222 -9.35 3.36 1.85
CA LEU A 222 -10.17 3.62 0.65
C LEU A 222 -9.30 3.85 -0.60
N TYR A 223 -8.28 4.69 -0.43
CA TYR A 223 -7.24 4.92 -1.40
C TYR A 223 -5.89 4.74 -0.73
N GLU A 224 -4.93 4.22 -1.48
CA GLU A 224 -3.55 4.10 -1.06
C GLU A 224 -2.66 4.86 -2.05
N GLU A 225 -1.82 5.76 -1.56
CA GLU A 225 -0.88 6.45 -2.43
C GLU A 225 0.25 5.50 -2.86
N VAL A 226 0.49 5.42 -4.16
CA VAL A 226 1.43 4.47 -4.77
C VAL A 226 2.39 5.16 -5.73
N ALA A 227 3.53 4.52 -5.95
CA ALA A 227 4.50 4.90 -6.97
C ALA A 227 4.87 3.69 -7.82
N ARG A 228 5.12 3.95 -9.11
CA ARG A 228 5.61 2.93 -10.05
C ARG A 228 7.12 2.79 -9.87
N MET A 229 7.55 1.58 -9.49
CA MET A 229 8.94 1.21 -9.30
C MET A 229 9.38 0.24 -10.41
N PRO A 230 10.65 0.33 -10.86
CA PRO A 230 11.21 -0.65 -11.78
C PRO A 230 11.24 -2.05 -11.12
N PRO A 231 11.43 -3.13 -11.89
CA PRO A 231 11.38 -4.49 -11.37
C PRO A 231 12.35 -4.70 -10.20
N PHE A 232 11.84 -5.25 -9.10
CA PHE A 232 12.63 -5.51 -7.90
C PHE A 232 12.04 -6.66 -7.10
N ARG A 233 12.89 -7.34 -6.31
CA ARG A 233 12.43 -8.43 -5.44
C ARG A 233 11.84 -7.88 -4.15
N ARG A 234 10.65 -8.34 -3.79
CA ARG A 234 10.06 -8.12 -2.46
C ARG A 234 10.90 -8.80 -1.38
N LYS A 235 10.93 -8.23 -0.19
CA LYS A 235 11.75 -8.75 0.92
C LYS A 235 11.05 -9.85 1.71
N THR A 236 9.72 -9.82 1.74
CA THR A 236 8.90 -10.80 2.44
C THR A 236 7.77 -11.32 1.55
N LEU A 237 7.50 -12.62 1.64
CA LEU A 237 6.33 -13.27 1.05
C LEU A 237 5.44 -13.74 2.19
N ALA A 238 4.24 -13.19 2.32
CA ALA A 238 3.26 -13.62 3.33
C ALA A 238 2.21 -14.53 2.67
N LEU A 239 2.17 -15.79 3.10
CA LEU A 239 1.13 -16.74 2.75
C LEU A 239 0.05 -16.70 3.82
N VAL A 240 -1.15 -16.25 3.45
CA VAL A 240 -2.29 -16.08 4.35
C VAL A 240 -3.48 -16.88 3.83
N GLY A 241 -4.34 -17.35 4.71
CA GLY A 241 -5.48 -18.21 4.34
C GLY A 241 -6.01 -18.94 5.57
N PRO A 242 -7.15 -19.64 5.45
CA PRO A 242 -7.70 -20.39 6.57
C PRO A 242 -6.78 -21.54 6.98
N ARG A 243 -7.13 -22.21 8.07
CA ARG A 243 -6.33 -23.36 8.54
C ARG A 243 -6.51 -24.53 7.56
N GLY A 244 -5.45 -25.33 7.39
CA GLY A 244 -5.54 -26.56 6.59
C GLY A 244 -5.37 -26.41 5.07
N VAL A 245 -5.42 -25.20 4.49
CA VAL A 245 -5.32 -24.98 3.03
C VAL A 245 -3.91 -25.18 2.43
N GLY A 246 -2.95 -25.72 3.19
CA GLY A 246 -1.64 -26.08 2.64
C GLY A 246 -0.57 -24.97 2.61
N ARG A 247 -0.77 -23.83 3.28
CA ARG A 247 0.21 -22.72 3.38
C ARG A 247 1.62 -23.18 3.77
N ARG A 248 1.73 -23.94 4.86
CA ARG A 248 3.00 -24.53 5.34
C ARG A 248 3.66 -25.44 4.31
N THR A 249 2.87 -26.24 3.59
CA THR A 249 3.39 -27.12 2.54
C THR A 249 3.94 -26.30 1.38
N LEU A 250 3.22 -25.26 0.93
CA LEU A 250 3.69 -24.33 -0.12
C LEU A 250 4.98 -23.64 0.30
N LYS A 251 5.02 -23.11 1.53
CA LYS A 251 6.22 -22.50 2.11
C LYS A 251 7.43 -23.44 2.04
N ASN A 252 7.28 -24.65 2.57
CA ASN A 252 8.40 -25.61 2.62
C ASN A 252 8.85 -26.03 1.22
N ARG A 253 7.91 -26.21 0.29
CA ARG A 253 8.24 -26.52 -1.11
C ARG A 253 9.00 -25.38 -1.78
N LEU A 254 8.58 -24.13 -1.56
CA LEU A 254 9.25 -22.96 -2.11
C LEU A 254 10.69 -22.84 -1.59
N ILE A 255 10.87 -22.98 -0.27
CA ILE A 255 12.20 -22.93 0.35
C ILE A 255 13.10 -24.06 -0.16
N ASN A 256 12.58 -25.29 -0.28
CA ASN A 256 13.35 -26.41 -0.78
C ASN A 256 13.67 -26.30 -2.28
N SER A 257 12.87 -25.56 -3.05
CA SER A 257 13.11 -25.37 -4.48
C SER A 257 14.31 -24.46 -4.76
N ASP A 258 14.53 -23.45 -3.93
CA ASP A 258 15.69 -22.55 -4.02
C ASP A 258 16.06 -22.01 -2.62
N PRO A 259 16.90 -22.75 -1.86
CA PRO A 259 17.29 -22.37 -0.50
C PRO A 259 18.16 -21.10 -0.44
N GLU A 260 18.74 -20.67 -1.56
CA GLU A 260 19.55 -19.46 -1.64
C GLU A 260 18.66 -18.22 -1.84
N LYS A 261 17.56 -18.34 -2.58
CA LYS A 261 16.57 -17.27 -2.78
C LYS A 261 15.59 -17.13 -1.62
N PHE A 262 15.16 -18.23 -1.02
CA PHE A 262 14.08 -18.26 -0.04
C PHE A 262 14.54 -18.75 1.33
N GLY A 263 13.96 -18.20 2.40
CA GLY A 263 14.18 -18.70 3.76
C GLY A 263 12.94 -18.57 4.64
N THR A 264 12.97 -19.23 5.80
CA THR A 264 11.99 -19.07 6.88
C THR A 264 12.72 -18.77 8.17
N ILE A 265 12.01 -18.20 9.14
CA ILE A 265 12.51 -17.96 10.48
C ILE A 265 11.98 -19.00 11.46
N VAL A 266 12.71 -19.18 12.56
CA VAL A 266 12.33 -20.07 13.67
C VAL A 266 11.56 -19.25 14.70
N PRO A 267 10.31 -19.64 15.04
CA PRO A 267 9.50 -18.91 16.02
C PRO A 267 10.00 -19.14 17.45
N PHE A 268 9.58 -18.28 18.37
CA PHE A 268 9.86 -18.35 19.80
C PHE A 268 8.69 -18.98 20.55
N THR A 269 8.98 -19.67 21.66
CA THR A 269 7.96 -20.18 22.57
C THR A 269 8.40 -20.15 24.02
N SER A 270 7.43 -19.94 24.92
CA SER A 270 7.61 -20.08 26.37
C SER A 270 7.35 -21.51 26.88
N ARG A 271 7.05 -22.46 25.99
CA ARG A 271 6.87 -23.86 26.33
C ARG A 271 8.24 -24.48 26.64
N PRO A 272 8.37 -25.35 27.66
CA PRO A 272 9.61 -26.11 27.85
C PRO A 272 9.87 -27.06 26.66
N PRO A 273 11.14 -27.28 26.27
CA PRO A 273 11.49 -28.23 25.21
C PRO A 273 11.08 -29.65 25.59
N ARG A 274 10.53 -30.40 24.63
CA ARG A 274 10.24 -31.84 24.78
C ARG A 274 11.53 -32.65 24.60
N VAL A 275 11.47 -33.91 25.02
CA VAL A 275 12.54 -34.88 24.75
C VAL A 275 12.78 -34.94 23.23
N LEU A 276 14.05 -34.81 22.81
CA LEU A 276 14.51 -34.72 21.41
C LEU A 276 14.29 -33.37 20.70
N GLU A 277 13.68 -32.37 21.34
CA GLU A 277 13.62 -31.03 20.76
C GLU A 277 14.92 -30.26 21.02
N GLU A 278 15.48 -29.69 19.95
CA GLU A 278 16.69 -28.88 19.98
C GLU A 278 16.32 -27.39 19.88
N ASN A 279 16.94 -26.55 20.71
CA ASN A 279 16.76 -25.10 20.68
C ASN A 279 17.29 -24.53 19.35
N GLY A 280 16.49 -23.66 18.71
CA GLY A 280 16.85 -23.02 17.45
C GLY A 280 16.55 -23.84 16.19
N LYS A 281 15.98 -25.05 16.34
CA LYS A 281 15.58 -25.89 15.19
C LYS A 281 14.12 -25.70 14.83
N SER A 282 13.22 -26.07 15.73
CA SER A 282 11.77 -25.89 15.55
C SER A 282 11.25 -24.66 16.27
N TYR A 283 11.83 -24.37 17.44
CA TYR A 283 11.53 -23.19 18.24
C TYR A 283 12.79 -22.66 18.92
N TRP A 284 12.82 -21.37 19.16
CA TRP A 284 13.62 -20.75 20.20
C TRP A 284 12.86 -20.82 21.52
N PHE A 285 13.33 -21.65 22.45
CA PHE A 285 12.75 -21.80 23.78
C PHE A 285 13.25 -20.67 24.68
N THR A 286 12.33 -19.95 25.29
CA THR A 286 12.63 -18.80 26.16
C THR A 286 11.68 -18.76 27.36
N GLU A 287 11.95 -17.91 28.35
CA GLU A 287 11.06 -17.73 29.50
C GLU A 287 9.82 -16.90 29.14
N ARG A 288 8.70 -17.17 29.82
CA ARG A 288 7.44 -16.45 29.59
C ARG A 288 7.59 -14.96 29.85
N ASP A 289 8.20 -14.58 30.98
CA ASP A 289 8.39 -13.17 31.38
C ASP A 289 9.23 -12.38 30.36
N SER A 290 10.22 -13.04 29.74
CA SER A 290 11.01 -12.46 28.65
C SER A 290 10.15 -12.20 27.41
N MET A 291 9.33 -13.18 27.00
CA MET A 291 8.41 -12.98 25.88
C MET A 291 7.39 -11.87 26.17
N GLU A 292 6.83 -11.82 27.37
CA GLU A 292 5.87 -10.78 27.76
C GLU A 292 6.49 -9.39 27.75
N THR A 293 7.76 -9.28 28.13
CA THR A 293 8.52 -8.02 28.03
C THR A 293 8.72 -7.61 26.58
N ASP A 294 9.21 -8.51 25.73
CA ASP A 294 9.38 -8.27 24.30
C ASP A 294 8.05 -7.93 23.58
N ILE A 295 6.93 -8.54 23.99
CA ILE A 295 5.59 -8.24 23.47
C ILE A 295 5.18 -6.81 23.86
N ARG A 296 5.40 -6.41 25.11
CA ARG A 296 5.15 -5.03 25.58
C ARG A 296 5.99 -3.99 24.84
N GLU A 297 7.17 -4.38 24.39
CA GLU A 297 8.08 -3.54 23.60
C GLU A 297 7.82 -3.61 22.08
N HIS A 298 6.73 -4.24 21.64
CA HIS A 298 6.35 -4.37 20.22
C HIS A 298 7.43 -5.03 19.35
N ARG A 299 8.18 -5.99 19.90
CA ARG A 299 9.27 -6.71 19.18
C ARG A 299 8.78 -7.91 18.36
N TYR A 300 7.51 -8.29 18.49
CA TYR A 300 6.90 -9.41 17.78
C TYR A 300 6.08 -8.95 16.58
N LEU A 301 6.24 -9.65 15.46
CA LEU A 301 5.38 -9.54 14.29
C LEU A 301 3.99 -10.10 14.60
N GLU A 302 3.96 -11.25 15.25
CA GLU A 302 2.75 -11.91 15.73
C GLU A 302 3.07 -12.69 17.00
N HIS A 303 2.08 -12.81 17.88
CA HIS A 303 2.17 -13.63 19.06
C HIS A 303 0.78 -14.17 19.43
N GLY A 304 0.76 -15.29 20.14
CA GLY A 304 -0.46 -15.93 20.61
C GLY A 304 -0.19 -16.88 21.77
N GLU A 305 -1.24 -17.28 22.46
CA GLU A 305 -1.16 -18.23 23.55
C GLU A 305 -1.85 -19.54 23.17
N HIS A 306 -1.19 -20.67 23.42
CA HIS A 306 -1.74 -21.99 23.18
C HIS A 306 -1.29 -22.95 24.28
N GLY A 307 -2.25 -23.62 24.93
CA GLY A 307 -1.96 -24.56 26.02
C GLY A 307 -1.23 -23.91 27.21
N GLY A 308 -1.51 -22.64 27.53
CA GLY A 308 -0.85 -21.91 28.62
C GLY A 308 0.56 -21.41 28.32
N HIS A 309 1.04 -21.56 27.09
CA HIS A 309 2.36 -21.11 26.65
C HIS A 309 2.25 -20.09 25.52
N LEU A 310 3.16 -19.12 25.53
CA LEU A 310 3.27 -18.12 24.48
C LEU A 310 4.05 -18.68 23.29
N TYR A 311 3.64 -18.24 22.10
CA TYR A 311 4.31 -18.49 20.83
C TYR A 311 4.36 -17.17 20.07
N GLY A 312 5.44 -16.93 19.33
CA GLY A 312 5.52 -15.71 18.53
C GLY A 312 6.68 -15.66 17.56
N THR A 313 6.53 -14.79 16.57
CA THR A 313 7.50 -14.54 15.50
C THR A 313 8.13 -13.16 15.73
N LYS A 314 9.44 -13.09 15.98
CA LYS A 314 10.12 -11.79 16.24
C LYS A 314 10.41 -11.03 14.96
N LEU A 315 10.28 -9.71 15.01
CA LEU A 315 10.63 -8.81 13.88
C LEU A 315 12.12 -8.88 13.55
N ASP A 316 12.99 -8.97 14.56
CA ASP A 316 14.44 -9.03 14.36
C ASP A 316 14.87 -10.25 13.55
N SER A 317 14.23 -11.40 13.77
CA SER A 317 14.51 -12.62 12.98
C SER A 317 14.17 -12.42 11.51
N VAL A 318 13.07 -11.71 11.20
CA VAL A 318 12.72 -11.35 9.82
C VAL A 318 13.80 -10.43 9.22
N ARG A 319 14.24 -9.40 9.98
CA ARG A 319 15.28 -8.47 9.54
C ARG A 319 16.62 -9.14 9.28
N GLU A 320 17.01 -10.11 10.12
CA GLU A 320 18.24 -10.89 9.95
C GLU A 320 18.23 -11.69 8.65
N LEU A 321 17.11 -12.35 8.35
CA LEU A 321 16.98 -13.13 7.12
C LEU A 321 17.00 -12.23 5.87
N ILE A 322 16.34 -11.07 5.92
CA ILE A 322 16.39 -10.07 4.85
C ILE A 322 17.82 -9.55 4.65
N ARG A 323 18.56 -9.27 5.74
CA ARG A 323 19.97 -8.85 5.68
C ARG A 323 20.89 -9.93 5.09
N ALA A 324 20.53 -11.20 5.24
CA ALA A 324 21.22 -12.32 4.60
C ALA A 324 20.92 -12.42 3.08
N GLY A 325 20.11 -11.51 2.51
CA GLY A 325 19.81 -11.45 1.09
C GLY A 325 18.71 -12.42 0.63
N LYS A 326 18.05 -13.13 1.55
CA LYS A 326 16.97 -14.09 1.25
C LYS A 326 15.60 -13.44 1.40
N MET A 327 14.66 -13.83 0.54
CA MET A 327 13.24 -13.49 0.74
C MET A 327 12.68 -14.31 1.91
N CYS A 328 12.13 -13.62 2.91
CA CYS A 328 11.53 -14.29 4.06
C CYS A 328 10.12 -14.76 3.72
N VAL A 329 9.91 -16.08 3.67
CA VAL A 329 8.61 -16.71 3.42
C VAL A 329 7.91 -16.97 4.75
N LEU A 330 6.82 -16.25 4.97
CA LEU A 330 6.01 -16.27 6.19
C LEU A 330 4.70 -17.04 5.96
N ASP A 331 4.34 -17.87 6.95
CA ASP A 331 3.01 -18.49 7.08
C ASP A 331 2.38 -17.92 8.36
N CYS A 332 1.96 -16.66 8.29
CA CYS A 332 1.56 -15.86 9.45
C CYS A 332 0.04 -15.69 9.55
N SER A 333 -0.43 -15.20 10.70
CA SER A 333 -1.79 -14.72 10.89
C SER A 333 -2.09 -13.51 9.99
N PRO A 334 -3.31 -13.38 9.45
CA PRO A 334 -3.74 -12.18 8.74
C PRO A 334 -3.54 -10.88 9.53
N ALA A 335 -3.60 -10.92 10.86
CA ALA A 335 -3.37 -9.76 11.71
C ALA A 335 -1.95 -9.16 11.56
N ALA A 336 -0.96 -9.98 11.19
CA ALA A 336 0.41 -9.52 10.96
C ALA A 336 0.54 -8.64 9.72
N LEU A 337 -0.41 -8.71 8.78
CA LEU A 337 -0.34 -7.98 7.51
C LEU A 337 -0.30 -6.47 7.71
N LYS A 338 -1.01 -5.94 8.72
CA LYS A 338 -0.97 -4.50 9.04
C LYS A 338 0.45 -4.04 9.40
N ILE A 339 1.16 -4.84 10.21
CA ILE A 339 2.54 -4.52 10.62
C ILE A 339 3.50 -4.65 9.44
N LEU A 340 3.34 -5.70 8.62
CA LEU A 340 4.18 -5.89 7.43
C LEU A 340 3.99 -4.77 6.41
N HIS A 341 2.75 -4.39 6.16
CA HIS A 341 2.38 -3.41 5.15
C HIS A 341 2.78 -1.98 5.52
N ASN A 342 2.63 -1.59 6.78
CA ASN A 342 3.00 -0.25 7.24
C ASN A 342 4.51 -0.09 7.51
N SER A 343 5.30 -1.14 7.33
CA SER A 343 6.76 -1.11 7.52
C SER A 343 7.49 -0.97 6.20
N THR A 344 8.38 0.02 6.13
CA THR A 344 9.27 0.25 4.98
C THR A 344 10.34 -0.85 4.84
N GLU A 345 10.57 -1.61 5.92
CA GLU A 345 11.63 -2.61 5.97
C GLU A 345 11.23 -3.93 5.32
N PHE A 346 9.94 -4.29 5.32
CA PHE A 346 9.47 -5.65 4.98
C PHE A 346 8.93 -5.78 3.57
N MET A 347 8.38 -4.72 2.97
CA MET A 347 7.83 -4.68 1.59
C MET A 347 7.17 -6.02 1.19
N PRO A 348 6.06 -6.40 1.87
CA PRO A 348 5.46 -7.71 1.68
C PRO A 348 4.89 -7.89 0.29
N TYR A 349 4.95 -9.13 -0.20
CA TYR A 349 4.05 -9.64 -1.21
C TYR A 349 3.10 -10.63 -0.55
N VAL A 350 1.80 -10.36 -0.60
CA VAL A 350 0.79 -11.09 0.16
C VAL A 350 -0.03 -11.95 -0.81
N ILE A 351 0.12 -13.26 -0.68
CA ILE A 351 -0.69 -14.22 -1.43
C ILE A 351 -1.69 -14.86 -0.47
N PHE A 352 -2.97 -14.62 -0.74
CA PHE A 352 -4.07 -15.28 -0.05
C PHE A 352 -4.39 -16.62 -0.72
N ILE A 353 -4.20 -17.71 0.01
CA ILE A 353 -4.55 -19.06 -0.40
C ILE A 353 -5.98 -19.34 0.06
N ALA A 354 -6.93 -19.18 -0.86
CA ALA A 354 -8.34 -19.42 -0.60
C ALA A 354 -8.64 -20.93 -0.56
N ALA A 355 -9.59 -21.30 0.29
CA ALA A 355 -10.13 -22.65 0.30
C ALA A 355 -10.89 -22.92 -1.02
N PRO A 356 -10.71 -24.11 -1.63
CA PRO A 356 -11.53 -24.53 -2.77
C PRO A 356 -13.00 -24.72 -2.36
N GLY A 357 -13.87 -24.87 -3.36
CA GLY A 357 -15.28 -25.16 -3.13
C GLY A 357 -15.48 -26.43 -2.30
N MET A 358 -16.60 -26.51 -1.57
CA MET A 358 -16.92 -27.62 -0.65
C MET A 358 -16.74 -29.01 -1.28
N GLU A 359 -17.23 -29.20 -2.50
CA GLU A 359 -17.16 -30.49 -3.20
C GLU A 359 -15.73 -30.93 -3.47
N GLN A 360 -14.89 -29.98 -3.90
CA GLN A 360 -13.48 -30.23 -4.18
C GLN A 360 -12.66 -30.38 -2.91
N LEU A 361 -12.97 -29.62 -1.86
CA LEU A 361 -12.36 -29.80 -0.55
C LEU A 361 -12.66 -31.20 0.01
N LYS A 362 -13.91 -31.69 -0.09
CA LYS A 362 -14.27 -33.07 0.25
C LYS A 362 -13.44 -34.09 -0.54
N SER A 363 -13.36 -33.90 -1.86
CA SER A 363 -12.58 -34.78 -2.74
C SER A 363 -11.08 -34.83 -2.38
N LEU A 364 -10.47 -33.68 -2.08
CA LEU A 364 -9.07 -33.59 -1.63
C LEU A 364 -8.86 -34.28 -0.28
N TYR A 365 -9.81 -34.16 0.64
CA TYR A 365 -9.77 -34.85 1.94
C TYR A 365 -9.90 -36.37 1.79
N ASP A 366 -10.82 -36.85 0.95
CA ASP A 366 -11.00 -38.28 0.65
C ASP A 366 -9.76 -38.87 -0.04
N LEU A 367 -9.13 -38.11 -0.94
CA LEU A 367 -7.88 -38.49 -1.57
C LEU A 367 -6.71 -38.53 -0.55
N GLY A 368 -6.64 -37.55 0.34
CA GLY A 368 -5.66 -37.53 1.44
C GLY A 368 -5.83 -38.70 2.43
N ARG A 369 -7.08 -39.16 2.61
CA ARG A 369 -7.43 -40.33 3.43
C ARG A 369 -7.01 -41.65 2.77
N SER A 370 -7.18 -41.77 1.45
CA SER A 370 -6.81 -43.00 0.71
C SER A 370 -5.30 -43.15 0.47
N THR A 371 -4.58 -42.03 0.38
CA THR A 371 -3.12 -42.01 0.11
C THR A 371 -2.24 -41.99 1.36
N GLY A 372 -2.84 -41.88 2.56
CA GLY A 372 -2.09 -41.80 3.82
C GLY A 372 -1.27 -40.51 3.99
N ALA A 373 -1.41 -39.55 3.06
CA ALA A 373 -0.65 -38.30 3.02
C ALA A 373 -1.25 -37.18 3.89
N SER A 374 -2.18 -37.51 4.81
CA SER A 374 -2.81 -36.50 5.66
C SER A 374 -1.79 -35.92 6.64
N ASN A 375 -1.27 -34.73 6.37
CA ASN A 375 -0.66 -33.87 7.37
C ASN A 375 -1.74 -33.37 8.33
N ARG A 376 -2.18 -34.24 9.25
CA ARG A 376 -3.11 -33.91 10.32
C ARG A 376 -2.53 -32.77 11.16
N ASN A 377 -3.02 -31.57 10.93
CA ASN A 377 -2.88 -30.42 11.82
C ASN A 377 -4.27 -29.93 12.24
N LEU A 378 -5.25 -30.84 12.36
CA LEU A 378 -6.44 -30.59 13.15
C LEU A 378 -6.01 -30.63 14.61
N THR A 379 -5.96 -29.46 15.25
CA THR A 379 -5.78 -29.33 16.70
C THR A 379 -7.01 -29.87 17.39
N PHE A 380 -7.08 -31.19 17.49
CA PHE A 380 -7.82 -31.87 18.54
C PHE A 380 -7.02 -33.11 18.90
N ASP A 381 -6.33 -33.06 20.04
CA ASP A 381 -5.89 -34.24 20.77
C ASP A 381 -7.12 -35.11 21.06
N ARG A 382 -7.54 -35.95 20.11
CA ARG A 382 -8.45 -37.06 20.40
C ARG A 382 -7.58 -38.25 20.73
N GLN A 383 -7.09 -38.27 21.97
CA GLN A 383 -6.80 -39.50 22.68
C GLN A 383 -8.07 -40.37 22.65
N SER A 384 -8.19 -41.21 21.63
CA SER A 384 -9.11 -42.34 21.66
C SER A 384 -8.41 -43.52 21.02
N SER A 385 -7.55 -44.15 21.81
CA SER A 385 -7.23 -45.57 21.68
C SER A 385 -8.52 -46.38 21.85
N ILE A 386 -9.30 -46.56 20.79
CA ILE A 386 -10.50 -47.42 20.83
C ILE A 386 -10.42 -48.42 19.69
N ARG A 387 -10.34 -49.69 20.08
CA ARG A 387 -10.33 -50.86 19.21
C ARG A 387 -11.57 -50.86 18.31
N TYR A 388 -11.33 -50.94 17.00
CA TYR A 388 -12.32 -51.14 15.95
C TYR A 388 -12.99 -52.52 16.09
N SER A 389 -14.17 -52.61 16.72
CA SER A 389 -15.13 -53.72 16.53
C SER A 389 -16.40 -53.64 17.40
N SER A 390 -17.21 -52.58 17.30
CA SER A 390 -18.59 -52.65 17.85
C SER A 390 -19.57 -51.75 17.11
N ARG A 391 -20.89 -51.95 17.31
CA ARG A 391 -21.95 -51.07 16.79
C ARG A 391 -21.74 -49.59 17.17
N ARG A 392 -21.02 -49.32 18.26
CA ARG A 392 -20.58 -47.97 18.69
C ARG A 392 -19.57 -47.33 17.74
N ALA A 393 -18.78 -48.13 17.02
CA ALA A 393 -17.85 -47.64 16.01
C ALA A 393 -18.56 -47.06 14.79
N ARG A 394 -19.70 -47.64 14.36
CA ARG A 394 -20.48 -47.11 13.24
C ARG A 394 -21.16 -45.77 13.56
N THR A 395 -21.66 -45.61 14.79
CA THR A 395 -22.20 -44.32 15.25
C THR A 395 -21.09 -43.28 15.43
N LEU A 396 -19.89 -43.69 15.86
CA LEU A 396 -18.71 -42.82 15.94
C LEU A 396 -18.19 -42.41 14.55
N GLU A 397 -18.26 -43.29 13.57
CA GLU A 397 -17.88 -43.01 12.18
C GLU A 397 -18.88 -42.06 11.51
N SER A 398 -20.18 -42.26 11.75
CA SER A 398 -21.23 -41.32 11.32
C SER A 398 -21.15 -39.97 12.04
N LEU A 399 -20.71 -39.93 13.30
CA LEU A 399 -20.47 -38.66 13.99
C LEU A 399 -19.18 -37.99 13.49
N ALA A 400 -18.11 -38.76 13.26
CA ALA A 400 -16.87 -38.25 12.70
C ALA A 400 -17.09 -37.64 11.30
N SER A 401 -17.88 -38.28 10.44
CA SER A 401 -18.21 -37.73 9.13
C SER A 401 -19.03 -36.43 9.22
N LEU A 402 -19.95 -36.33 10.17
CA LEU A 402 -20.72 -35.08 10.39
C LEU A 402 -19.83 -33.94 10.89
N TYR A 403 -18.91 -34.22 11.83
CA TYR A 403 -17.93 -33.21 12.29
C TYR A 403 -16.93 -32.82 11.19
N GLU A 404 -16.55 -33.77 10.32
CA GLU A 404 -15.70 -33.48 9.16
C GLU A 404 -16.40 -32.55 8.16
N GLU A 405 -17.68 -32.77 7.86
CA GLU A 405 -18.45 -31.86 7.00
C GLU A 405 -18.60 -30.45 7.58
N ASP A 406 -18.82 -30.35 8.90
CA ASP A 406 -18.87 -29.06 9.60
C ASP A 406 -17.52 -28.34 9.59
N ASP A 407 -16.40 -29.06 9.75
CA ASP A 407 -15.05 -28.50 9.68
C ASP A 407 -14.72 -27.97 8.27
N LEU A 408 -15.14 -28.70 7.23
CA LEU A 408 -14.97 -28.28 5.83
C LEU A 408 -15.79 -27.02 5.54
N LYS A 409 -17.04 -26.96 6.04
CA LYS A 409 -17.89 -25.78 5.93
C LYS A 409 -17.29 -24.57 6.62
N SER A 410 -16.86 -24.77 7.85
CA SER A 410 -16.17 -23.74 8.65
C SER A 410 -14.94 -23.21 7.91
N THR A 411 -14.16 -24.07 7.25
CA THR A 411 -12.98 -23.66 6.48
C THR A 411 -13.34 -22.76 5.29
N VAL A 412 -14.40 -23.09 4.55
CA VAL A 412 -14.86 -22.27 3.41
C VAL A 412 -15.40 -20.92 3.88
N GLU A 413 -16.19 -20.92 4.95
CA GLU A 413 -16.73 -19.69 5.56
C GLU A 413 -15.60 -18.81 6.12
N GLU A 414 -14.63 -19.40 6.82
CA GLU A 414 -13.42 -18.73 7.32
C GLU A 414 -12.62 -18.14 6.15
N SER A 415 -12.46 -18.87 5.04
CA SER A 415 -11.78 -18.38 3.84
C SER A 415 -12.40 -17.08 3.35
N ALA A 416 -13.72 -17.06 3.13
CA ALA A 416 -14.44 -15.90 2.61
C ALA A 416 -14.43 -14.73 3.61
N ALA A 417 -14.54 -15.02 4.91
CA ALA A 417 -14.47 -14.01 5.96
C ALA A 417 -13.09 -13.35 6.05
N LEU A 418 -12.02 -14.15 6.05
CA LEU A 418 -10.64 -13.66 6.10
C LEU A 418 -10.28 -12.86 4.87
N GLN A 419 -10.63 -13.34 3.67
CA GLN A 419 -10.38 -12.63 2.43
C GLN A 419 -11.02 -11.24 2.48
N ARG A 420 -12.30 -11.13 2.85
CA ARG A 420 -13.01 -9.85 2.94
C ARG A 420 -12.41 -8.91 3.99
N ALA A 421 -12.02 -9.44 5.15
CA ALA A 421 -11.51 -8.62 6.26
C ALA A 421 -10.12 -8.01 5.97
N TYR A 422 -9.28 -8.74 5.23
CA TYR A 422 -7.88 -8.38 4.99
C TYR A 422 -7.58 -8.05 3.52
N GLU A 423 -8.62 -7.94 2.70
CA GLU A 423 -8.56 -7.78 1.24
C GLU A 423 -7.69 -6.60 0.79
N LYS A 424 -7.62 -5.54 1.60
CA LYS A 424 -6.81 -4.34 1.35
C LYS A 424 -5.30 -4.57 1.36
N TYR A 425 -4.85 -5.66 2.01
CA TYR A 425 -3.44 -6.03 2.11
C TYR A 425 -3.05 -7.16 1.15
N ILE A 426 -4.00 -7.74 0.41
CA ILE A 426 -3.77 -8.91 -0.43
C ILE A 426 -3.38 -8.45 -1.84
N ASP A 427 -2.21 -8.90 -2.32
CA ASP A 427 -1.76 -8.65 -3.69
C ASP A 427 -2.35 -9.68 -4.68
N LEU A 428 -2.49 -10.93 -4.26
CA LEU A 428 -2.95 -12.04 -5.12
C LEU A 428 -3.80 -13.04 -4.33
N VAL A 429 -4.92 -13.46 -4.92
CA VAL A 429 -5.76 -14.54 -4.40
C VAL A 429 -5.58 -15.77 -5.28
N ILE A 430 -5.27 -16.92 -4.68
CA ILE A 430 -5.19 -18.22 -5.38
C ILE A 430 -6.11 -19.20 -4.67
N VAL A 431 -7.05 -19.80 -5.40
CA VAL A 431 -7.86 -20.91 -4.89
C VAL A 431 -7.02 -22.19 -4.98
N ASN A 432 -6.78 -22.84 -3.85
CA ASN A 432 -5.96 -24.05 -3.80
C ASN A 432 -6.78 -25.31 -4.17
N GLU A 433 -6.97 -25.49 -5.46
CA GLU A 433 -7.65 -26.64 -6.06
C GLU A 433 -6.70 -27.82 -6.33
N ASP A 434 -5.51 -27.50 -6.83
CA ASP A 434 -4.44 -28.44 -7.13
C ASP A 434 -3.10 -27.86 -6.67
N PHE A 435 -2.37 -28.62 -5.87
CA PHE A 435 -1.19 -28.12 -5.18
C PHE A 435 -0.02 -27.80 -6.13
N ASP A 436 0.12 -28.55 -7.23
CA ASP A 436 1.16 -28.32 -8.24
C ASP A 436 0.85 -27.10 -9.10
N HIS A 437 -0.43 -26.91 -9.45
CA HIS A 437 -0.91 -25.71 -10.13
C HIS A 437 -0.74 -24.47 -9.26
N THR A 438 -1.20 -24.51 -8.01
CA THR A 438 -1.02 -23.40 -7.05
C THR A 438 0.45 -23.07 -6.85
N PHE A 439 1.33 -24.06 -6.72
CA PHE A 439 2.77 -23.81 -6.62
C PHE A 439 3.33 -23.08 -7.85
N ARG A 440 2.94 -23.50 -9.07
CA ARG A 440 3.36 -22.82 -10.31
C ARG A 440 2.85 -21.38 -10.38
N GLN A 441 1.62 -21.12 -9.95
CA GLN A 441 1.07 -19.76 -9.90
C GLN A 441 1.86 -18.88 -8.92
N VAL A 442 2.21 -19.39 -7.73
CA VAL A 442 3.05 -18.67 -6.76
C VAL A 442 4.41 -18.33 -7.37
N VAL A 443 5.09 -19.30 -8.00
CA VAL A 443 6.40 -19.06 -8.63
C VAL A 443 6.30 -18.03 -9.75
N ALA A 444 5.31 -18.17 -10.65
CA ALA A 444 5.08 -17.22 -11.73
C ALA A 444 4.85 -15.79 -11.23
N ALA A 445 4.05 -15.63 -10.16
CA ALA A 445 3.83 -14.34 -9.54
C ALA A 445 5.13 -13.74 -8.97
N LEU A 446 5.97 -14.54 -8.31
CA LEU A 446 7.25 -14.09 -7.77
C LEU A 446 8.26 -13.72 -8.85
N ASP A 447 8.25 -14.42 -9.99
CA ASP A 447 9.13 -14.12 -11.12
C ASP A 447 8.68 -12.84 -11.84
N ALA A 448 7.36 -12.61 -11.96
CA ALA A 448 6.81 -11.37 -12.51
C ALA A 448 7.29 -10.13 -11.73
N LEU A 449 7.38 -10.20 -10.40
CA LEU A 449 7.93 -9.10 -9.58
C LEU A 449 9.37 -8.73 -9.98
N ALA A 450 10.15 -9.71 -10.44
CA ALA A 450 11.54 -9.49 -10.84
C ALA A 450 11.70 -9.00 -12.29
N SER A 451 10.65 -9.10 -13.12
CA SER A 451 10.70 -8.71 -14.54
C SER A 451 9.82 -7.52 -14.92
N GLU A 452 8.80 -7.22 -14.12
CA GLU A 452 7.78 -6.21 -14.43
C GLU A 452 7.83 -5.03 -13.44
N ASP A 453 7.45 -3.85 -13.93
CA ASP A 453 7.28 -2.67 -13.09
C ASP A 453 6.16 -2.90 -12.07
N GLN A 454 6.34 -2.38 -10.86
CA GLN A 454 5.39 -2.59 -9.76
C GLN A 454 4.85 -1.27 -9.24
N TRP A 455 3.55 -1.22 -8.98
CA TRP A 455 2.96 -0.17 -8.15
C TRP A 455 3.10 -0.57 -6.69
N VAL A 456 3.81 0.24 -5.90
CA VAL A 456 4.04 0.00 -4.48
C VAL A 456 3.59 1.20 -3.65
N PRO A 457 3.20 0.99 -2.40
CA PRO A 457 2.90 2.07 -1.47
C PRO A 457 4.05 3.09 -1.39
N VAL A 458 3.71 4.37 -1.44
CA VAL A 458 4.70 5.47 -1.37
C VAL A 458 5.52 5.41 -0.09
N ASN A 459 4.90 5.04 1.04
CA ASN A 459 5.59 4.91 2.32
C ASN A 459 6.72 3.88 2.32
N TRP A 460 6.81 2.95 1.36
CA TRP A 460 7.92 2.00 1.28
C TRP A 460 9.19 2.59 0.68
N ILE A 461 9.08 3.71 -0.03
CA ILE A 461 10.18 4.35 -0.74
C ILE A 461 10.83 5.45 0.10
N TYR A 462 10.04 6.14 0.92
CA TYR A 462 10.43 7.35 1.64
C TYR A 462 10.74 7.15 3.12
#